data_AF-A0A4U5P645-F1
#
_entry.id   AF-A0A4U5P645-F1
#
_cell.length_a   1.000
_cell.length_b   1.000
_cell.length_c   1.000
_cell.angle_alpha   90.00
_cell.angle_beta   90.00
_cell.angle_gamma   90.00
#
_symmetry.space_group_name_H-M   'P 1'
#
loop_
_entity.id
_entity.type
_entity.pdbx_description
1 polymer ?
#
loop_
_entity_poly.entity_id
_entity_poly.type
_entity_poly.pdbx_seq_one_letter_code
_entity_poly.pdbx_strand_id
1 'polypeptide(L)'
;MDNGDGIAIGWLGHPLFRDKEGRELFVRRMPTFFETFPVVLVDGDGIVRADVPFRRAESKYSVEQVGVTVEFYGGELNGVSYRSLRGWFTFGHASFALLFFFGHIWHGSRTLFRDVFAGIDPDLDAQVEFGAFQKLGDPTTRRQVV
;
A
#
# COMPACT_ATOMS: atom_id res chain seq x y z
N MET A 1 -2.31 -43.60 3.53
CA MET A 1 -1.89 -42.23 3.86
C MET A 1 -1.52 -41.56 2.56
N ASP A 2 -0.55 -42.08 1.80
CA ASP A 2 -0.05 -41.52 0.54
C ASP A 2 -1.13 -41.12 -0.50
N ASN A 3 -2.23 -41.87 -0.61
CA ASN A 3 -3.35 -41.50 -1.51
C ASN A 3 -4.21 -40.32 -1.00
N GLY A 4 -4.02 -39.89 0.24
CA GLY A 4 -4.71 -38.78 0.89
C GLY A 4 -3.83 -37.52 1.00
N ASP A 5 -2.70 -37.61 1.70
CA ASP A 5 -1.78 -36.48 1.94
C ASP A 5 -0.58 -36.42 0.98
N GLY A 6 -0.39 -37.45 0.16
CA GLY A 6 0.70 -37.53 -0.82
C GLY A 6 1.98 -38.14 -0.27
N ILE A 7 3.03 -38.13 -1.09
CA ILE A 7 4.36 -38.63 -0.73
C ILE A 7 5.18 -37.47 -0.18
N ALA A 8 5.75 -37.62 1.02
CA ALA A 8 6.62 -36.62 1.62
C ALA A 8 7.92 -36.45 0.81
N ILE A 9 8.19 -35.23 0.35
CA ILE A 9 9.37 -34.89 -0.46
C ILE A 9 10.50 -34.24 0.34
N GLY A 10 10.16 -33.53 1.43
CA GLY A 10 11.11 -32.75 2.20
C GLY A 10 10.42 -31.98 3.32
N TRP A 11 11.22 -31.54 4.29
CA TRP A 11 10.74 -30.70 5.38
C TRP A 11 10.93 -29.22 5.03
N LEU A 12 9.85 -28.44 5.11
CA LEU A 12 9.88 -27.01 4.76
C LEU A 12 10.52 -26.13 5.85
N GLY A 13 10.72 -26.65 7.06
CA GLY A 13 11.26 -25.90 8.19
C GLY A 13 10.25 -25.69 9.32
N HIS A 14 10.73 -25.14 10.43
CA HIS A 14 9.92 -24.80 11.59
C HIS A 14 9.37 -23.37 11.45
N PRO A 15 8.03 -23.19 11.32
CA PRO A 15 7.45 -21.86 11.24
C PRO A 15 7.35 -21.22 12.63
N LEU A 16 7.94 -20.04 12.78
CA LEU A 16 7.81 -19.17 13.95
C LEU A 16 6.88 -18.01 13.62
N PHE A 17 5.73 -17.93 14.30
CA PHE A 17 4.80 -16.82 14.14
C PHE A 17 5.10 -15.73 15.14
N ARG A 18 5.04 -14.47 14.69
CA ARG A 18 5.17 -13.30 15.57
C ARG A 18 4.12 -12.25 15.22
N ASP A 19 3.61 -11.54 16.22
CA ASP A 19 2.84 -10.33 15.98
C ASP A 19 3.74 -9.11 15.71
N LYS A 20 3.12 -7.96 15.44
CA LYS A 20 3.84 -6.68 15.23
C LYS A 20 4.67 -6.21 16.44
N GLU A 21 4.39 -6.71 17.64
CA GLU A 21 5.12 -6.43 18.88
C GLU A 21 6.31 -7.40 19.06
N GLY A 22 6.45 -8.38 18.16
CA GLY A 22 7.51 -9.38 18.19
C GLY A 22 7.23 -10.55 19.12
N ARG A 23 6.03 -10.63 19.71
CA ARG A 23 5.64 -11.75 20.58
C ARG A 23 5.47 -13.01 19.75
N GLU A 24 6.04 -14.11 20.23
CA GLU A 24 5.85 -15.43 19.63
C GLU A 24 4.39 -15.89 19.80
N LEU A 25 3.84 -16.45 18.73
CA LEU A 25 2.49 -16.96 18.67
C LEU A 25 2.47 -18.44 18.30
N PHE A 26 1.54 -19.18 18.89
CA PHE A 26 1.36 -20.61 18.70
C PHE A 26 0.00 -20.89 18.07
N VAL A 27 -0.01 -21.67 16.99
CA VAL A 27 -1.25 -22.12 16.35
C VAL A 27 -1.90 -23.22 17.21
N ARG A 28 -3.16 -23.05 17.58
CA ARG A 28 -3.92 -24.09 18.30
C ARG A 28 -4.07 -25.32 17.41
N ARG A 29 -3.51 -26.46 17.84
CA ARG A 29 -3.61 -27.73 17.12
C ARG A 29 -5.04 -28.26 17.12
N MET A 30 -5.43 -28.89 16.01
CA MET A 30 -6.70 -29.56 15.82
C MET A 30 -6.77 -30.83 16.69
N PRO A 31 -7.77 -30.95 17.58
CA PRO A 31 -8.01 -32.19 18.31
C PRO A 31 -8.60 -33.28 17.41
N THR A 32 -8.41 -34.55 17.77
CA THR A 32 -8.78 -35.72 16.95
C THR A 32 -10.27 -35.82 16.61
N PHE A 33 -11.17 -35.27 17.44
CA PHE A 33 -12.61 -35.37 17.22
C PHE A 33 -13.17 -34.43 16.15
N PHE A 34 -12.39 -33.43 15.72
CA PHE A 34 -12.87 -32.42 14.78
C PHE A 34 -12.54 -32.85 13.35
N GLU A 35 -13.48 -32.63 12.43
CA GLU A 35 -13.23 -32.72 10.97
C GLU A 35 -12.78 -31.37 10.38
N THR A 36 -13.19 -30.27 11.01
CA THR A 36 -12.73 -28.91 10.71
C THR A 36 -12.48 -28.16 12.02
N PHE A 37 -11.47 -27.29 12.03
CA PHE A 37 -11.08 -26.56 13.24
C PHE A 37 -10.66 -25.12 12.89
N PRO A 38 -11.08 -24.10 13.65
CA PRO A 38 -10.73 -22.72 13.35
C PRO A 38 -9.23 -22.48 13.52
N VAL A 39 -8.71 -21.49 12.79
CA VAL A 39 -7.34 -21.01 12.95
C VAL A 39 -7.32 -19.95 14.04
N VAL A 40 -6.71 -20.28 15.17
CA VAL A 40 -6.51 -19.39 16.32
C VAL A 40 -5.05 -19.44 16.75
N LEU A 41 -4.46 -18.28 16.97
CA LEU A 41 -3.10 -18.09 17.45
C LEU A 41 -3.13 -17.52 18.87
N VAL A 42 -2.39 -18.17 19.77
CA VAL A 42 -2.25 -17.78 21.18
C VAL A 42 -0.82 -17.40 21.50
N ASP A 43 -0.59 -16.59 22.53
CA ASP A 43 0.75 -16.37 23.09
C ASP A 43 1.15 -17.50 24.06
N GLY A 44 2.32 -17.35 24.70
CA GLY A 44 2.84 -18.31 25.67
C GLY A 44 1.97 -18.51 26.91
N ASP A 45 1.10 -17.55 27.22
CA ASP A 45 0.14 -17.62 28.34
C ASP A 45 -1.21 -18.21 27.91
N GLY A 46 -1.36 -18.59 26.63
CA GLY A 46 -2.61 -19.12 26.07
C GLY A 46 -3.64 -18.04 25.73
N ILE A 47 -3.28 -16.76 25.76
CA ILE A 47 -4.19 -15.65 25.42
C ILE A 47 -4.28 -15.54 23.91
N VAL A 48 -5.50 -15.43 23.38
CA VAL A 48 -5.73 -15.26 21.93
C VAL A 48 -5.19 -13.93 21.45
N ARG A 49 -4.34 -13.97 20.41
CA ARG A 49 -3.72 -12.79 19.81
C ARG A 49 -4.06 -12.59 18.34
N ALA A 50 -4.35 -13.66 17.60
CA ALA A 50 -4.79 -13.56 16.22
C ALA A 50 -5.72 -14.71 15.81
N ASP A 51 -6.55 -14.48 14.80
CA ASP A 51 -7.43 -15.48 14.20
C ASP A 51 -7.63 -15.25 12.69
N VAL A 52 -8.27 -16.24 12.05
CA VAL A 52 -8.90 -16.05 10.74
C VAL A 52 -10.41 -15.88 10.98
N PRO A 53 -10.94 -14.65 10.93
CA PRO A 53 -12.32 -14.39 11.33
C PRO A 53 -13.30 -14.95 10.30
N PHE A 54 -14.36 -15.63 10.76
CA PHE A 54 -15.44 -16.08 9.89
C PHE A 54 -16.29 -14.91 9.37
N ARG A 55 -16.64 -13.96 10.25
CA ARG A 55 -17.29 -12.69 9.88
C ARG A 55 -16.31 -11.54 10.05
N ARG A 56 -16.10 -10.75 8.99
CA ARG A 56 -15.09 -9.69 8.96
C ARG A 56 -15.56 -8.34 9.52
N ALA A 57 -16.88 -8.11 9.63
CA ALA A 57 -17.45 -6.80 9.97
C ALA A 57 -16.95 -6.22 11.31
N GLU A 58 -16.68 -7.08 12.29
CA GLU A 58 -16.24 -6.70 13.64
C GLU A 58 -14.93 -7.40 14.03
N SER A 59 -14.13 -7.83 13.05
CA SER A 59 -12.87 -8.50 13.35
C SER A 59 -11.90 -7.54 14.06
N LYS A 60 -11.29 -8.04 15.13
CA LYS A 60 -10.29 -7.36 15.97
C LYS A 60 -8.94 -8.08 16.00
N TYR A 61 -8.95 -9.36 15.64
CA TYR A 61 -7.81 -10.28 15.76
C TYR A 61 -7.34 -10.78 14.39
N SER A 62 -7.76 -10.14 13.30
CA SER A 62 -7.34 -10.57 11.96
C SER A 62 -5.82 -10.51 11.81
N VAL A 63 -5.25 -11.47 11.07
CA VAL A 63 -3.83 -11.54 10.71
C VAL A 63 -3.28 -10.19 10.23
N GLU A 64 -4.05 -9.46 9.42
CA GLU A 64 -3.67 -8.18 8.83
C GLU A 64 -3.75 -7.00 9.82
N GLN A 65 -4.68 -7.04 10.78
CA GLN A 65 -4.81 -6.02 11.82
C GLN A 65 -3.74 -6.17 12.90
N VAL A 66 -3.49 -7.41 13.31
CA VAL A 66 -2.48 -7.75 14.32
C VAL A 66 -1.06 -7.66 13.74
N GLY A 67 -0.93 -7.84 12.42
CA GLY A 67 0.35 -7.77 11.72
C GLY A 67 1.19 -9.03 11.94
N VAL A 68 0.56 -10.19 11.89
CA VAL A 68 1.25 -11.47 12.08
C VAL A 68 2.21 -11.73 10.92
N THR A 69 3.43 -12.13 11.26
CA THR A 69 4.48 -12.57 10.33
C THR A 69 4.87 -14.00 10.65
N VAL A 70 5.41 -14.72 9.67
CA VAL A 70 6.01 -16.04 9.87
C VAL A 70 7.43 -16.04 9.33
N GLU A 71 8.34 -16.66 10.07
CA GLU A 71 9.74 -16.90 9.70
C GLU A 71 10.05 -18.39 9.84
N PHE A 72 10.79 -18.97 8.89
CA PHE A 72 11.10 -20.40 8.88
C PHE A 72 12.55 -20.69 9.32
N TYR A 73 12.72 -21.68 10.19
CA TYR A 73 14.03 -22.15 10.66
C TYR A 73 14.28 -23.61 10.27
N GLY A 74 15.41 -23.88 9.62
CA GLY A 74 15.74 -25.18 9.05
C GLY A 74 14.89 -25.53 7.83
N GLY A 75 15.13 -26.70 7.24
CA GLY A 75 14.40 -27.17 6.07
C GLY A 75 14.62 -26.32 4.82
N GLU A 76 13.75 -26.51 3.83
CA GLU A 76 13.84 -25.86 2.52
C GLU A 76 13.64 -24.33 2.57
N LEU A 77 12.81 -23.83 3.49
CA LEU A 77 12.48 -22.40 3.59
C LEU A 77 13.32 -21.66 4.63
N ASN A 78 14.46 -22.21 5.08
CA ASN A 78 15.27 -21.59 6.11
C ASN A 78 15.62 -20.12 5.81
N GLY A 79 15.27 -19.22 6.73
CA GLY A 79 15.49 -17.77 6.60
C GLY A 79 14.45 -17.03 5.77
N VAL A 80 13.47 -17.72 5.18
CA VAL A 80 12.36 -17.08 4.46
C VAL A 80 11.35 -16.54 5.48
N SER A 81 10.88 -15.31 5.26
CA SER A 81 9.81 -14.70 6.05
C SER A 81 8.68 -14.17 5.19
N TYR A 82 7.44 -14.33 5.65
CA TYR A 82 6.24 -13.82 5.00
C TYR A 82 5.56 -12.76 5.87
N ARG A 83 5.12 -11.68 5.22
CA ARG A 83 4.43 -10.53 5.84
C ARG A 83 3.15 -10.23 5.07
N SER A 84 2.23 -9.49 5.68
CA SER A 84 0.92 -9.23 5.07
C SER A 84 1.02 -8.48 3.72
N LEU A 85 0.13 -8.84 2.79
CA LEU A 85 -0.07 -8.17 1.50
C LEU A 85 -0.48 -6.69 1.63
N ARG A 86 -0.95 -6.26 2.80
CA ARG A 86 -1.36 -4.87 3.07
C ARG A 86 -0.21 -3.88 2.84
N GLY A 87 1.02 -4.28 3.14
CA GLY A 87 2.21 -3.45 2.88
C GLY A 87 2.37 -3.14 1.40
N TRP A 88 2.33 -4.18 0.55
CA TRP A 88 2.42 -4.05 -0.90
C TRP A 88 1.26 -3.26 -1.50
N PHE A 89 0.03 -3.49 -1.04
CA PHE A 89 -1.13 -2.73 -1.45
C PHE A 89 -0.96 -1.23 -1.14
N THR A 90 -0.57 -0.91 0.10
CA THR A 90 -0.42 0.49 0.56
C THR A 90 0.69 1.18 -0.21
N PHE A 91 1.85 0.54 -0.34
CA PHE A 91 2.98 1.08 -1.09
C PHE A 91 2.62 1.33 -2.56
N GLY A 92 1.98 0.37 -3.21
CA GLY A 92 1.54 0.50 -4.60
C GLY A 92 0.58 1.67 -4.78
N HIS A 93 -0.47 1.75 -3.96
CA HIS A 93 -1.47 2.82 -4.08
C HIS A 93 -0.90 4.20 -3.75
N ALA A 94 -0.06 4.32 -2.71
CA ALA A 94 0.60 5.58 -2.39
C ALA A 94 1.51 6.05 -3.54
N SER A 95 2.27 5.13 -4.14
CA SER A 95 3.16 5.43 -5.26
C SER A 95 2.37 5.84 -6.51
N PHE A 96 1.33 5.09 -6.87
CA PHE A 96 0.51 5.42 -8.03
C PHE A 96 -0.29 6.71 -7.80
N ALA A 97 -0.88 6.95 -6.63
CA ALA A 97 -1.57 8.20 -6.35
C ALA A 97 -0.66 9.43 -6.60
N LEU A 98 0.62 9.35 -6.20
CA LEU A 98 1.59 10.40 -6.45
C LEU A 98 1.88 10.58 -7.95
N LEU A 99 2.07 9.49 -8.70
CA LEU A 99 2.29 9.55 -10.15
C LEU A 99 1.08 10.16 -10.88
N PHE A 100 -0.12 9.78 -10.49
CA PHE A 100 -1.36 10.31 -11.07
C PHE A 100 -1.57 11.78 -10.74
N PHE A 101 -1.14 12.25 -9.57
CA PHE A 101 -1.13 13.67 -9.24
C PHE A 101 -0.27 14.48 -10.21
N PHE A 102 0.97 14.04 -10.48
CA PHE A 102 1.81 14.71 -11.48
C PHE A 102 1.25 14.62 -12.89
N GLY A 103 0.67 13.47 -13.27
CA GLY A 103 -0.04 13.33 -14.54
C GLY A 103 -1.21 14.32 -14.66
N HIS A 104 -1.98 14.51 -13.59
CA HIS A 104 -3.08 15.46 -13.55
C HIS A 104 -2.59 16.91 -13.74
N ILE A 105 -1.55 17.33 -13.02
CA ILE A 105 -0.97 18.68 -13.16
C ILE A 105 -0.40 18.89 -14.56
N TRP A 106 0.34 17.91 -15.08
CA TRP A 106 0.90 17.95 -16.44
C TRP A 106 -0.19 18.12 -17.50
N HIS A 107 -1.21 17.26 -17.47
CA HIS A 107 -2.29 17.31 -18.46
C HIS A 107 -3.15 18.56 -18.29
N GLY A 108 -3.47 18.97 -17.05
CA GLY A 108 -4.20 20.20 -16.77
C GLY A 108 -3.50 21.44 -17.32
N SER A 109 -2.20 21.59 -17.06
CA SER A 109 -1.40 22.68 -17.61
C SER A 109 -1.34 22.65 -19.13
N ARG A 110 -1.13 21.46 -19.74
CA ARG A 110 -1.12 21.31 -21.20
C ARG A 110 -2.47 21.66 -21.86
N THR A 111 -3.58 21.38 -21.17
CA THR A 111 -4.92 21.72 -21.66
C THR A 111 -5.19 23.22 -21.59
N LEU A 112 -4.82 23.88 -20.49
CA LEU A 112 -5.06 25.32 -20.30
C LEU A 112 -4.11 26.20 -21.12
N PHE A 113 -2.82 25.87 -21.14
CA PHE A 113 -1.76 26.63 -21.83
C PHE A 113 -1.37 26.01 -23.17
N ARG A 114 -2.38 25.51 -23.90
CA ARG A 114 -2.17 24.82 -25.18
C ARG A 114 -1.63 25.76 -26.26
N ASP A 115 -2.08 26.99 -26.26
CA ASP A 115 -1.71 28.07 -27.18
C ASP A 115 -0.22 28.41 -27.12
N VAL A 116 0.36 28.42 -25.92
CA VAL A 116 1.79 28.72 -25.69
C VAL A 116 2.67 27.46 -25.57
N PHE A 117 2.13 26.26 -25.81
CA PHE A 117 2.87 25.00 -25.59
C PHE A 117 4.12 24.88 -26.47
N ALA A 118 4.10 25.45 -27.68
CA ALA A 118 5.24 25.42 -28.62
C ALA A 118 6.19 26.62 -28.48
N GLY A 119 5.93 27.53 -27.52
CA GLY A 119 6.65 28.79 -27.35
C GLY A 119 5.68 29.97 -27.14
N ILE A 120 6.20 31.07 -26.60
CA ILE A 120 5.46 32.33 -26.44
C ILE A 120 5.54 33.18 -27.73
N ASP A 121 4.65 34.16 -27.83
CA ASP A 121 4.70 35.18 -28.88
C ASP A 121 6.05 35.94 -28.83
N PRO A 122 6.83 36.02 -29.93
CA PRO A 122 8.07 36.78 -29.96
C PRO A 122 7.89 38.29 -29.72
N ASP A 123 6.69 38.85 -29.93
CA ASP A 123 6.43 40.30 -29.85
C ASP A 123 5.71 40.73 -28.55
N LEU A 124 5.92 40.03 -27.43
CA LEU A 124 5.16 40.19 -26.17
C LEU A 124 5.52 41.43 -25.31
N ASP A 125 6.54 42.19 -25.69
CA ASP A 125 7.29 43.12 -24.82
C ASP A 125 6.42 44.12 -24.02
N ALA A 126 5.50 44.83 -24.68
CA ALA A 126 4.72 45.87 -23.99
C ALA A 126 3.83 45.31 -22.87
N GLN A 127 3.33 44.07 -22.99
CA GLN A 127 2.37 43.48 -22.04
C GLN A 127 2.99 43.06 -20.70
N VAL A 128 4.32 42.93 -20.65
CA VAL A 128 5.06 42.53 -19.44
C VAL A 128 5.76 43.71 -18.75
N GLU A 129 5.68 44.92 -19.32
CA GLU A 129 6.22 46.13 -18.72
C GLU A 129 5.45 46.55 -17.45
N PHE A 130 6.19 46.89 -16.39
CA PHE A 130 5.61 47.31 -15.12
C PHE A 130 4.79 48.59 -15.28
N GLY A 131 3.51 48.52 -14.90
CA GLY A 131 2.63 49.69 -14.87
C GLY A 131 2.15 50.20 -16.23
N ALA A 132 2.42 49.49 -17.33
CA ALA A 132 1.95 49.87 -18.67
C ALA A 132 0.41 49.81 -18.81
N PHE A 133 -0.23 48.88 -18.09
CA PHE A 133 -1.68 48.66 -18.11
C PHE A 133 -2.29 48.77 -16.72
N GLN A 134 -3.59 49.05 -16.65
CA GLN A 134 -4.35 49.03 -15.38
C GLN A 134 -4.66 47.60 -14.93
N LYS A 135 -4.76 46.63 -15.87
CA LYS A 135 -5.01 45.22 -15.61
C LYS A 135 -4.04 44.33 -16.40
N LEU A 136 -3.46 43.32 -15.73
CA LEU A 136 -2.51 42.39 -16.36
C LEU A 136 -3.22 41.51 -17.41
N GLY A 137 -2.59 41.35 -18.58
CA GLY A 137 -3.11 40.53 -19.68
C GLY A 137 -4.28 41.14 -20.46
N ASP A 138 -4.57 42.44 -20.28
CA ASP A 138 -5.68 43.14 -20.97
C ASP A 138 -5.19 44.40 -21.71
N PRO A 139 -4.91 44.30 -23.03
CA PRO A 139 -4.42 45.41 -23.83
C PRO A 139 -5.36 46.62 -23.92
N THR A 140 -6.65 46.45 -23.60
CA THR A 140 -7.64 47.55 -23.67
C THR A 140 -7.50 48.55 -22.52
N THR A 141 -6.65 48.24 -21.54
CA THR A 141 -6.53 49.01 -20.29
C THR A 141 -5.21 49.81 -20.17
N ARG A 142 -4.62 50.21 -21.31
CA ARG A 142 -3.34 50.95 -21.32
C ARG A 142 -3.47 52.26 -20.55
N ARG A 143 -2.52 52.54 -19.65
CA ARG A 143 -2.51 53.82 -18.92
C ARG A 143 -2.23 54.97 -19.88
N GLN A 144 -3.02 56.03 -19.78
CA GLN A 144 -2.71 57.30 -20.44
C GLN A 144 -1.62 58.01 -19.64
N VAL A 145 -0.57 58.46 -20.33
CA VAL A 145 0.45 59.32 -19.74
C VAL A 145 -0.23 60.67 -19.48
N VAL A 146 -0.31 61.06 -18.21
CA VAL A 146 -0.68 62.42 -17.79
C VAL A 146 0.58 63.25 -17.74
#